data_AF-A0A1B0D4L7-F1
#
_entry.id   AF-A0A1B0D4L7-F1
#
_cell.length_a   1.000
_cell.length_b   1.000
_cell.length_c   1.000
_cell.angle_alpha   90.00
_cell.angle_beta   90.00
_cell.angle_gamma   90.00
#
_symmetry.space_group_name_H-M   'P 1'
#
loop_
_entity.id
_entity.type
_entity.pdbx_description
1 polymer ?
#
loop_
_entity_poly.entity_id
_entity_poly.type
_entity_poly.pdbx_seq_one_letter_code
_entity_poly.pdbx_strand_id
1 'polypeptide(L)'
;MRSLVILFVVLASIFHLRLRLPTPMTQFSTADNPTAKVGSFWTRFLTFSYLPVFNFHLLLLPTTLSFDWGMDAIPRVTSLLDPRAIVTGGFYVILSHTVWTCTKSLVNHATTAVALATYRRKGRTLRKKVLHTSLAKTDCLCAVCKQTINVRHSSSCRAINNNNIPAVPCACRLDIHPAPQANISAAPPRHSLVILLAVALLVLPFLPATNILFYVGFVVAERILYLPSVGICLLAGLSAGHILDAPAPVAAPTTVPRKRSAASRLRGQQRQRMTVTVFICVVLSVFCLRTVIRNFDWHDEESLYRSAIDVIPPKEQTLNCSILRKD
;
A
#
# COMPACT_ATOMS: atom_id res chain seq x y z
N MET A 1 10.20 4.31 13.26
CA MET A 1 11.30 5.30 13.29
C MET A 1 12.65 4.68 12.93
N ARG A 2 13.24 3.78 13.74
CA ARG A 2 14.56 3.18 13.45
C ARG A 2 14.67 2.53 12.06
N SER A 3 13.70 1.70 11.66
CA SER A 3 13.71 1.07 10.33
C SER A 3 13.56 2.05 9.16
N LEU A 4 12.83 3.16 9.34
CA LEU A 4 12.69 4.20 8.31
C LEU A 4 13.96 5.03 8.17
N VAL A 5 14.65 5.31 9.28
CA VAL A 5 15.95 5.97 9.28
C VAL A 5 17.00 5.09 8.60
N ILE A 6 17.03 3.80 8.90
CA ILE A 6 17.94 2.85 8.24
C ILE A 6 17.66 2.79 6.74
N LEU A 7 16.39 2.66 6.34
CA LEU A 7 16.00 2.67 4.92
C LEU A 7 16.45 3.96 4.23
N PHE A 8 16.21 5.12 4.84
CA PHE A 8 16.61 6.41 4.30
C PHE A 8 18.12 6.53 4.15
N VAL A 9 18.89 6.13 5.17
CA VAL A 9 20.36 6.17 5.14
C VAL A 9 20.92 5.24 4.06
N VAL A 10 20.36 4.03 3.91
CA VAL A 10 20.75 3.08 2.86
C VAL A 10 20.40 3.61 1.47
N LEU A 11 19.23 4.20 1.28
CA LEU A 11 18.85 4.81 0.00
C LEU A 11 19.74 6.02 -0.34
N ALA A 12 20.02 6.86 0.64
CA ALA A 12 20.89 8.02 0.48
C ALA A 12 22.34 7.63 0.17
N SER A 13 22.85 6.56 0.81
CA SER A 13 24.21 6.06 0.55
C SER A 13 24.32 5.40 -0.82
N ILE A 14 23.31 4.63 -1.26
CA ILE A 14 23.24 4.08 -2.63
C ILE A 14 23.18 5.21 -3.65
N PHE A 15 22.35 6.24 -3.42
CA PHE A 15 22.24 7.39 -4.31
C PHE A 15 23.55 8.16 -4.42
N HIS A 16 24.21 8.43 -3.29
CA HIS A 16 25.50 9.09 -3.25
C HIS A 16 26.61 8.26 -3.90
N LEU A 17 26.63 6.94 -3.68
CA LEU A 17 27.56 6.04 -4.37
C LEU A 17 27.31 6.03 -5.88
N ARG A 18 26.04 6.04 -6.31
CA ARG A 18 25.66 6.11 -7.72
C ARG A 18 26.14 7.40 -8.39
N LEU A 19 26.03 8.52 -7.69
CA LEU A 19 26.53 9.82 -8.16
C LEU A 19 28.06 9.90 -8.28
N ARG A 20 28.79 9.08 -7.51
CA ARG A 20 30.25 9.01 -7.56
C ARG A 20 30.80 8.01 -8.58
N LEU A 21 29.95 7.12 -9.11
CA LEU A 21 30.37 6.22 -10.19
C LEU A 21 30.61 7.04 -11.46
N PRO A 22 31.72 6.81 -12.19
CA PRO A 22 31.98 7.48 -13.47
C PRO A 22 30.80 7.29 -14.42
N THR A 23 30.27 8.38 -14.96
CA THR A 23 29.24 8.29 -15.98
C THR A 23 29.84 7.66 -17.24
N PRO A 24 29.20 6.64 -17.84
CA PRO A 24 29.71 6.04 -19.06
C PRO A 24 29.84 7.12 -20.14
N MET A 25 30.98 7.13 -20.85
CA MET A 25 31.30 8.13 -21.89
C MET A 25 30.47 7.96 -23.18
N THR A 26 29.56 7.00 -23.22
CA THR A 26 28.67 6.76 -24.35
C THR A 26 27.52 7.76 -24.30
N GLN A 27 27.62 8.84 -25.08
CA GLN A 27 26.50 9.75 -25.28
C GLN A 27 25.37 9.00 -25.99
N PHE A 28 24.17 9.04 -25.42
CA PHE A 28 22.99 8.43 -26.03
C PHE A 28 22.64 9.09 -27.36
N SER A 29 22.14 8.28 -28.30
CA SER A 29 21.68 8.81 -29.59
C SER A 29 20.50 9.74 -29.38
N THR A 30 20.38 10.73 -30.25
CA THR A 30 19.19 11.61 -30.27
C THR A 30 17.93 10.82 -30.61
N ALA A 31 18.08 9.71 -31.34
CA ALA A 31 17.00 8.81 -31.66
C ALA A 31 16.46 8.11 -30.41
N ASP A 32 17.29 7.74 -29.43
CA ASP A 32 16.81 6.95 -28.29
C ASP A 32 15.95 7.78 -27.31
N ASN A 33 16.31 9.06 -27.13
CA ASN A 33 15.58 10.02 -26.29
C ASN A 33 15.65 11.43 -26.86
N PRO A 34 14.81 11.76 -27.87
CA PRO A 34 14.84 13.08 -28.50
C PRO A 34 14.39 14.18 -27.53
N THR A 35 13.53 13.86 -26.58
CA THR A 35 13.04 14.80 -25.57
C THR A 35 14.18 15.36 -24.71
N ALA A 36 15.19 14.55 -24.38
CA ALA A 36 16.34 15.00 -23.58
C ALA A 36 17.14 16.12 -24.26
N LYS A 37 17.15 16.18 -25.60
CA LYS A 37 17.91 17.19 -26.37
C LYS A 37 17.12 18.46 -26.71
N VAL A 38 15.84 18.56 -26.31
CA VAL A 38 15.01 19.74 -26.55
C VAL A 38 15.47 20.92 -25.67
N GLY A 39 15.59 22.12 -26.26
CA GLY A 39 16.05 23.32 -25.56
C GLY A 39 15.10 23.83 -24.46
N SER A 40 13.78 23.67 -24.66
CA SER A 40 12.77 24.09 -23.68
C SER A 40 12.81 23.21 -22.42
N PHE A 41 13.09 23.81 -21.27
CA PHE A 41 13.01 23.15 -19.97
C PHE A 41 11.59 22.67 -19.65
N TRP A 42 10.58 23.50 -19.94
CA TRP A 42 9.18 23.17 -19.63
C TRP A 42 8.69 21.95 -20.41
N THR A 43 9.01 21.88 -21.69
CA THR A 43 8.62 20.73 -22.53
C THR A 43 9.28 19.43 -22.03
N ARG A 44 10.55 19.50 -21.60
CA ARG A 44 11.24 18.38 -20.97
C ARG A 44 10.56 17.96 -19.67
N PHE A 45 10.37 18.91 -18.75
CA PHE A 45 9.77 18.65 -17.45
C PHE A 45 8.35 18.05 -17.56
N LEU A 46 7.49 18.61 -18.40
CA LEU A 46 6.13 18.12 -18.59
C LEU A 46 6.10 16.73 -19.21
N THR A 47 6.93 16.51 -20.24
CA THR A 47 6.99 15.20 -20.90
C THR A 47 7.55 14.14 -19.94
N PHE A 48 8.66 14.43 -19.26
CA PHE A 48 9.26 13.50 -18.30
C PHE A 48 8.38 13.21 -17.08
N SER A 49 7.58 14.18 -16.63
CA SER A 49 6.57 13.96 -15.58
C SER A 49 5.38 13.13 -16.07
N TYR A 50 5.10 13.14 -17.38
CA TYR A 50 4.05 12.31 -17.98
C TYR A 50 4.48 10.85 -18.20
N LEU A 51 5.77 10.56 -18.43
CA LEU A 51 6.23 9.19 -18.70
C LEU A 51 5.87 8.17 -17.60
N PRO A 52 5.98 8.45 -16.29
CA PRO A 52 5.52 7.53 -15.25
C PRO A 52 4.01 7.26 -15.31
N VAL A 53 3.23 8.25 -15.72
CA VAL A 53 1.77 8.16 -15.84
C VAL A 53 1.40 7.29 -17.04
N PHE A 54 2.11 7.48 -18.16
CA PHE A 54 2.00 6.62 -19.33
C PHE A 54 2.38 5.16 -19.00
N ASN A 55 3.50 4.96 -18.28
CA ASN A 55 3.90 3.64 -17.80
C ASN A 55 2.85 3.00 -16.88
N PHE A 56 2.28 3.78 -15.95
CA PHE A 56 1.20 3.30 -15.10
C PHE A 56 -0.05 2.92 -15.90
N HIS A 57 -0.36 3.66 -16.97
CA HIS A 57 -1.44 3.31 -17.89
C HIS A 57 -1.15 1.99 -18.61
N LEU A 58 0.06 1.79 -19.13
CA LEU A 58 0.48 0.52 -19.73
C LEU A 58 0.35 -0.66 -18.75
N LEU A 59 0.67 -0.43 -17.48
CA LEU A 59 0.57 -1.45 -16.43
C LEU A 59 -0.87 -1.85 -16.15
N LEU A 60 -1.82 -0.92 -16.21
CA LEU A 60 -3.25 -1.20 -16.02
C LEU A 60 -3.91 -1.76 -17.28
N LEU A 61 -3.53 -1.24 -18.45
CA LEU A 61 -4.15 -1.50 -19.73
C LEU A 61 -3.05 -1.65 -20.80
N PRO A 62 -2.51 -2.86 -20.97
CA PRO A 62 -1.52 -3.17 -22.00
C PRO A 62 -2.24 -3.22 -23.36
N THR A 63 -2.49 -2.05 -23.93
CA THR A 63 -3.25 -1.86 -25.18
C THR A 63 -2.32 -1.60 -26.36
N THR A 64 -1.31 -0.77 -26.18
CA THR A 64 -0.26 -0.48 -27.15
C THR A 64 1.09 -0.86 -26.55
N LEU A 65 1.66 -1.97 -27.00
CA LEU A 65 3.00 -2.41 -26.61
C LEU A 65 3.90 -2.31 -27.83
N SER A 66 5.16 -1.95 -27.62
CA SER A 66 6.15 -1.82 -28.68
C SER A 66 7.48 -2.37 -28.20
N PHE A 67 8.20 -3.05 -29.08
CA PHE A 67 9.54 -3.53 -28.76
C PHE A 67 10.51 -2.37 -28.49
N ASP A 68 10.25 -1.19 -29.08
CA ASP A 68 11.00 0.05 -28.85
C ASP A 68 10.08 1.28 -28.80
N TRP A 69 10.36 2.17 -27.84
CA TRP A 69 9.68 3.45 -27.63
C TRP A 69 10.62 4.64 -27.89
N GLY A 70 11.64 4.43 -28.70
CA GLY A 70 12.53 5.48 -29.19
C GLY A 70 11.85 6.47 -30.13
N MET A 71 12.66 7.41 -30.60
CA MET A 71 12.29 8.47 -31.53
C MET A 71 11.14 9.32 -30.95
N ASP A 72 10.29 9.87 -31.81
CA ASP A 72 9.12 10.66 -31.42
C ASP A 72 7.85 9.79 -31.20
N ALA A 73 8.01 8.54 -30.74
CA ALA A 73 6.90 7.63 -30.45
C ALA A 73 5.91 8.19 -29.40
N ILE A 74 6.41 8.97 -28.43
CA ILE A 74 5.58 9.68 -27.47
C ILE A 74 5.59 11.17 -27.79
N PRO A 75 4.47 11.75 -28.24
CA PRO A 75 4.42 13.17 -28.57
C PRO A 75 4.72 14.03 -27.35
N ARG A 76 5.64 14.98 -27.48
CA ARG A 76 6.03 15.88 -26.39
C ARG A 76 4.84 16.70 -25.88
N VAL A 77 4.84 16.94 -24.57
CA VAL A 77 3.86 17.81 -23.90
C VAL A 77 4.44 19.22 -23.85
N THR A 78 3.87 20.14 -24.63
CA THR A 78 4.37 21.52 -24.77
C THR A 78 3.57 22.55 -23.96
N SER A 79 2.32 22.24 -23.60
CA SER A 79 1.41 23.14 -22.90
C SER A 79 0.89 22.51 -21.60
N LEU A 80 0.64 23.36 -20.59
CA LEU A 80 -0.02 22.96 -19.34
C LEU A 80 -1.51 22.66 -19.53
N LEU A 81 -2.11 23.17 -20.60
CA LEU A 81 -3.51 22.92 -20.96
C LEU A 81 -3.70 21.64 -21.79
N ASP A 82 -2.60 20.92 -22.08
CA ASP A 82 -2.70 19.59 -22.69
C ASP A 82 -3.42 18.64 -21.73
N PRO A 83 -4.44 17.88 -22.19
CA PRO A 83 -5.12 16.90 -21.33
C PRO A 83 -4.16 15.94 -20.63
N ARG A 84 -3.02 15.63 -21.25
CA ARG A 84 -1.99 14.77 -20.66
C ARG A 84 -1.33 15.41 -19.43
N ALA A 85 -1.09 16.72 -19.46
CA ALA A 85 -0.56 17.45 -18.30
C ALA A 85 -1.57 17.47 -17.14
N ILE A 86 -2.86 17.60 -17.44
CA ILE A 86 -3.94 17.55 -16.43
C ILE A 86 -4.01 16.16 -15.79
N VAL A 87 -3.98 15.09 -16.60
CA VAL A 87 -3.95 13.70 -16.11
C VAL A 87 -2.72 13.46 -15.24
N THR A 88 -1.56 13.99 -15.64
CA THR A 88 -0.33 13.93 -14.83
C THR A 88 -0.48 14.60 -13.49
N GLY A 89 -1.03 15.82 -13.45
CA GLY A 89 -1.31 16.53 -12.21
C GLY A 89 -2.23 15.72 -11.29
N GLY A 90 -3.34 15.20 -11.83
CA GLY A 90 -4.29 14.38 -11.09
C GLY A 90 -3.64 13.11 -10.49
N PHE A 91 -2.82 12.42 -11.29
CA PHE A 91 -2.10 11.22 -10.84
C PHE A 91 -1.21 11.52 -9.61
N TYR A 92 -0.39 12.57 -9.67
CA TYR A 92 0.51 12.93 -8.56
C TYR A 92 -0.24 13.46 -7.34
N VAL A 93 -1.38 14.14 -7.52
CA VAL A 93 -2.25 14.55 -6.41
C VAL A 93 -2.80 13.33 -5.66
N ILE A 94 -3.35 12.34 -6.39
CA ILE A 94 -3.90 11.12 -5.79
C ILE A 94 -2.79 10.32 -5.08
N LEU A 95 -1.62 10.21 -5.72
CA LEU A 95 -0.46 9.54 -5.17
C LEU A 95 -0.02 10.19 -3.84
N SER A 96 0.17 11.51 -3.86
CA SER A 96 0.62 12.28 -2.69
C SER A 96 -0.40 12.23 -1.56
N HIS A 97 -1.69 12.34 -1.88
CA HIS A 97 -2.76 12.23 -0.91
C HIS A 97 -2.81 10.83 -0.25
N THR A 98 -2.67 9.76 -1.04
CA THR A 98 -2.61 8.38 -0.54
C THR A 98 -1.44 8.18 0.42
N VAL A 99 -0.25 8.65 0.04
CA VAL A 99 0.96 8.58 0.89
C VAL A 99 0.77 9.39 2.18
N TRP A 100 0.23 10.61 2.08
CA TRP A 100 0.00 11.47 3.23
C TRP A 100 -0.98 10.86 4.23
N THR A 101 -2.14 10.39 3.76
CA THR A 101 -3.17 9.77 4.61
C THR A 101 -2.67 8.51 5.31
N CYS A 102 -1.97 7.63 4.59
CA CYS A 102 -1.40 6.42 5.18
C CYS A 102 -0.29 6.73 6.19
N THR A 103 0.56 7.72 5.89
CA THR A 103 1.63 8.16 6.80
C THR A 103 1.04 8.79 8.07
N LYS A 104 0.04 9.67 7.94
CA LYS A 104 -0.68 10.28 9.06
C LYS A 104 -1.33 9.21 9.94
N SER A 105 -2.00 8.22 9.35
CA SER A 105 -2.55 7.06 10.06
C SER A 105 -1.47 6.33 10.87
N LEU A 106 -0.32 6.03 10.25
CA LEU A 106 0.78 5.33 10.91
C LEU A 106 1.39 6.14 12.06
N VAL A 107 1.60 7.45 11.86
CA VAL A 107 2.12 8.35 12.90
C VAL A 107 1.16 8.44 14.08
N ASN A 108 -0.14 8.58 13.83
CA ASN A 108 -1.15 8.61 14.89
C ASN A 108 -1.19 7.30 15.70
N HIS A 109 -1.12 6.14 15.03
CA HIS A 109 -1.06 4.86 15.74
C HIS A 109 0.24 4.70 16.54
N ALA A 110 1.37 5.19 16.02
CA ALA A 110 2.64 5.15 16.73
C ALA A 110 2.63 6.03 17.99
N THR A 111 2.07 7.24 17.92
CA THR A 111 1.97 8.15 19.08
C THR A 111 1.04 7.57 20.15
N THR A 112 -0.11 7.02 19.77
CA THR A 112 -1.02 6.33 20.71
C THR A 112 -0.36 5.12 21.36
N ALA A 113 0.36 4.29 20.60
CA ALA A 113 1.06 3.12 21.14
C ALA A 113 2.15 3.51 22.15
N VAL A 114 2.93 4.56 21.87
CA VAL A 114 3.95 5.09 22.80
C VAL A 114 3.31 5.68 24.06
N ALA A 115 2.20 6.41 23.94
CA ALA A 115 1.45 6.94 25.07
C ALA A 115 0.88 5.82 25.96
N LEU A 116 0.32 4.77 25.37
CA LEU A 116 -0.16 3.59 26.11
C LEU A 116 0.98 2.81 26.78
N ALA A 117 2.12 2.67 26.11
CA ALA A 117 3.30 2.01 26.68
C ALA A 117 3.89 2.78 27.87
N THR A 118 3.97 4.10 27.76
CA THR A 118 4.42 4.98 28.87
C THR A 118 3.43 4.99 30.02
N TYR A 119 2.13 5.02 29.75
CA TYR A 119 1.08 4.87 30.78
C TYR A 119 1.16 3.50 31.49
N ARG A 120 1.27 2.39 30.75
CA ARG A 120 1.46 1.04 31.34
C ARG A 120 2.74 0.95 32.18
N ARG A 121 3.82 1.61 31.76
CA ARG A 121 5.09 1.66 32.51
C ARG A 121 4.93 2.43 33.82
N LYS A 122 4.27 3.60 33.80
CA LYS A 122 3.92 4.39 34.99
C LYS A 122 2.98 3.63 35.93
N GLY A 123 1.98 2.93 35.39
CA GLY A 123 1.08 2.06 36.16
C GLY A 123 1.80 0.88 36.80
N ARG A 124 2.79 0.26 36.13
CA ARG A 124 3.62 -0.82 36.71
C ARG A 124 4.56 -0.31 37.81
N THR A 125 5.18 0.86 37.65
CA THR A 125 6.02 1.45 38.70
C THR A 125 5.19 1.93 39.88
N LEU A 126 4.01 2.52 39.65
CA LEU A 126 3.06 2.87 40.71
C LEU A 126 2.55 1.61 41.43
N ARG A 127 2.17 0.56 40.70
CA ARG A 127 1.76 -0.73 41.30
C ARG A 127 2.88 -1.38 42.10
N LYS A 128 4.14 -1.31 41.64
CA LYS A 128 5.30 -1.78 42.42
C LYS A 128 5.52 -0.94 43.69
N LYS A 129 5.39 0.39 43.61
CA LYS A 129 5.48 1.28 44.78
C LYS A 129 4.37 0.99 45.78
N VAL A 130 3.11 0.95 45.33
CA VAL A 130 1.93 0.65 46.15
C VAL A 130 1.99 -0.76 46.73
N LEU A 131 2.43 -1.77 45.99
CA LEU A 131 2.63 -3.12 46.53
C LEU A 131 3.68 -3.12 47.65
N HIS A 132 4.79 -2.39 47.50
CA HIS A 132 5.80 -2.24 48.56
C HIS A 132 5.34 -1.39 49.74
N THR A 133 4.43 -0.43 49.56
CA THR A 133 3.88 0.39 50.66
C THR A 133 2.68 -0.27 51.36
N SER A 134 1.87 -1.06 50.64
CA SER A 134 0.72 -1.78 51.20
C SER A 134 1.12 -3.06 51.93
N LEU A 135 2.29 -3.65 51.61
CA LEU A 135 2.89 -4.74 52.41
C LEU A 135 3.37 -4.28 53.80
N ALA A 136 3.39 -2.98 54.09
CA ALA A 136 3.84 -2.44 55.37
C ALA A 136 2.70 -1.99 56.31
N LYS A 137 1.45 -1.89 55.83
CA LYS A 137 0.29 -1.48 56.65
C LYS A 137 -1.02 -1.86 55.94
N THR A 138 -1.65 -2.96 56.34
CA THR A 138 -3.12 -3.17 56.45
C THR A 138 -3.42 -4.66 56.61
N ASP A 139 -3.54 -5.11 57.86
CA ASP A 139 -4.21 -6.38 58.18
C ASP A 139 -5.70 -6.23 57.93
N CYS A 140 -6.11 -6.48 56.68
CA CYS A 140 -7.51 -6.60 56.31
C CYS A 140 -8.00 -7.98 56.81
N LEU A 141 -8.72 -7.99 57.94
CA LEU A 141 -9.26 -9.21 58.55
C LEU A 141 -10.60 -9.56 57.91
N CYS A 142 -10.78 -10.83 57.53
CA CYS A 142 -12.08 -11.31 57.04
C CYS A 142 -13.10 -11.30 58.20
N ALA A 143 -14.26 -10.64 58.02
CA ALA A 143 -15.31 -10.58 59.05
C ALA A 143 -15.89 -11.96 59.43
N VAL A 144 -15.72 -12.97 58.57
CA VAL A 144 -16.27 -14.33 58.78
C VAL A 144 -15.26 -15.23 59.48
N CYS A 145 -13.99 -15.24 59.07
CA CYS A 145 -12.99 -16.17 59.61
C CYS A 145 -11.87 -15.52 60.44
N LYS A 146 -11.87 -14.18 60.58
CA LYS A 146 -10.87 -13.38 61.31
C LYS A 146 -9.40 -13.62 60.93
N GLN A 147 -9.13 -14.26 59.80
CA GLN A 147 -7.77 -14.47 59.29
C GLN A 147 -7.36 -13.33 58.35
N THR A 148 -6.05 -13.02 58.32
CA THR A 148 -5.45 -12.06 57.38
C THR A 148 -5.56 -12.56 55.95
N ILE A 149 -6.05 -11.72 55.03
CA ILE A 149 -6.32 -12.09 53.64
C ILE A 149 -5.00 -12.14 52.84
N ASN A 150 -4.22 -13.21 53.01
CA ASN A 150 -3.07 -13.52 52.16
C ASN A 150 -3.43 -14.62 51.16
N VAL A 151 -3.95 -14.22 49.99
CA VAL A 151 -4.01 -14.93 48.66
C VAL A 151 -4.50 -16.39 48.59
N ARG A 152 -4.84 -17.07 49.69
CA ARG A 152 -5.46 -18.41 49.67
C ARG A 152 -6.60 -18.46 50.67
N HIS A 153 -7.83 -18.43 50.17
CA HIS A 153 -9.02 -18.68 50.98
C HIS A 153 -8.99 -20.12 51.50
N SER A 154 -9.28 -20.34 52.79
CA SER A 154 -9.56 -21.68 53.30
C SER A 154 -10.84 -22.23 52.67
N SER A 155 -10.95 -23.56 52.59
CA SER A 155 -12.12 -24.28 52.08
C SER A 155 -13.45 -23.82 52.71
N SER A 156 -13.42 -23.36 53.96
CA SER A 156 -14.61 -22.86 54.67
C SER A 156 -15.24 -21.61 54.04
N CYS A 157 -14.46 -20.66 53.50
CA CYS A 157 -15.04 -19.47 52.84
C CYS A 157 -15.69 -19.78 51.50
N ARG A 158 -15.29 -20.88 50.84
CA ARG A 158 -15.83 -21.28 49.54
C ARG A 158 -17.15 -22.04 49.68
N ALA A 159 -17.35 -22.74 50.80
CA ALA A 159 -18.55 -23.50 51.10
C ALA A 159 -19.78 -22.61 51.43
N ILE A 160 -19.57 -21.44 52.02
CA ILE A 160 -20.67 -20.52 52.42
C ILE A 160 -21.20 -19.71 51.22
N ASN A 161 -20.39 -19.49 50.18
CA ASN A 161 -20.74 -18.63 49.05
C ASN A 161 -21.29 -19.41 47.83
N ASN A 162 -22.02 -20.51 48.07
CA ASN A 162 -22.71 -21.25 47.02
C ASN A 162 -24.15 -20.74 46.87
N ASN A 163 -24.35 -19.88 45.86
CA ASN A 163 -25.61 -19.53 45.18
C ASN A 163 -26.92 -19.58 45.98
N ASN A 164 -27.34 -18.46 46.62
CA ASN A 164 -28.69 -17.87 46.46
C ASN A 164 -28.99 -16.55 47.22
N ILE A 165 -28.00 -15.78 47.70
CA ILE A 165 -28.23 -14.50 48.43
C ILE A 165 -27.54 -13.35 47.70
N PRO A 166 -28.10 -12.11 47.66
CA PRO A 166 -27.43 -10.97 47.03
C PRO A 166 -26.11 -10.70 47.77
N ALA A 167 -25.03 -10.74 47.00
CA ALA A 167 -23.67 -10.78 47.48
C ALA A 167 -23.27 -9.54 48.29
N VAL A 168 -22.71 -9.74 49.48
CA VAL A 168 -21.68 -8.84 50.01
C VAL A 168 -20.34 -9.48 49.71
N PRO A 169 -19.61 -9.06 48.66
CA PRO A 169 -18.30 -9.62 48.37
C PRO A 169 -17.34 -9.25 49.49
N CYS A 170 -16.59 -10.24 49.98
CA CYS A 170 -15.42 -9.97 50.82
C CYS A 170 -14.35 -9.31 49.94
N ALA A 171 -14.41 -7.98 49.82
CA ALA A 171 -13.51 -7.20 49.00
C ALA A 171 -12.88 -6.11 49.87
N CYS A 172 -11.57 -6.21 50.11
CA CYS A 172 -10.80 -5.03 50.51
C CYS A 172 -10.67 -4.15 49.28
N ARG A 173 -11.40 -3.03 49.30
CA ARG A 173 -11.43 -2.06 48.21
C ARG A 173 -10.13 -1.24 48.27
N LEU A 174 -9.08 -1.75 47.65
CA LEU A 174 -8.01 -0.87 47.17
C LEU A 174 -8.57 -0.21 45.91
N ASP A 175 -9.18 0.97 46.05
CA ASP A 175 -9.58 1.83 44.94
C ASP A 175 -8.33 2.27 44.17
N ILE A 176 -7.83 1.39 43.30
CA ILE A 176 -6.96 1.75 42.21
C ILE A 176 -7.88 1.86 41.01
N HIS A 177 -8.18 3.09 40.61
CA HIS A 177 -9.00 3.43 39.45
C HIS A 177 -8.91 2.39 38.34
N PRO A 178 -10.05 1.90 37.78
CA PRO A 178 -9.99 1.08 36.59
C PRO A 178 -9.40 1.96 35.49
N ALA A 179 -8.15 1.68 35.12
CA ALA A 179 -7.61 2.17 33.86
C ALA A 179 -8.63 1.77 32.78
N PRO A 180 -9.05 2.69 31.90
CA PRO A 180 -10.00 2.34 30.85
C PRO A 180 -9.38 1.19 30.08
N GLN A 181 -10.03 0.02 30.14
CA GLN A 181 -9.71 -1.13 29.31
C GLN A 181 -10.18 -0.79 27.88
N ALA A 182 -9.51 0.17 27.27
CA ALA A 182 -9.60 0.37 25.86
C ALA A 182 -8.89 -0.84 25.25
N ASN A 183 -9.66 -1.76 24.69
CA ASN A 183 -9.23 -2.82 23.78
C ASN A 183 -8.65 -2.17 22.50
N ILE A 184 -7.57 -1.39 22.65
CA ILE A 184 -6.83 -0.81 21.54
C ILE A 184 -5.67 -1.76 21.31
N SER A 185 -5.87 -2.67 20.37
CA SER A 185 -4.82 -3.53 19.82
C SER A 185 -3.62 -2.65 19.46
N ALA A 186 -2.51 -2.78 20.18
CA ALA A 186 -1.26 -2.05 19.94
C ALA A 186 -0.55 -2.48 18.64
N ALA A 187 -1.23 -3.22 17.77
CA ALA A 187 -0.71 -3.64 16.49
C ALA A 187 -0.75 -2.46 15.51
N PRO A 188 0.30 -2.25 14.69
CA PRO A 188 0.30 -1.20 13.67
C PRO A 188 -0.83 -1.43 12.67
N PRO A 189 -1.35 -0.36 12.03
CA PRO A 189 -2.37 -0.47 10.98
C PRO A 189 -1.76 -1.23 9.78
N ARG A 190 -2.05 -2.52 9.70
CA ARG A 190 -1.48 -3.42 8.68
C ARG A 190 -1.80 -2.94 7.26
N HIS A 191 -3.00 -2.44 7.04
CA HIS A 191 -3.42 -1.91 5.73
C HIS A 191 -2.61 -0.69 5.30
N SER A 192 -2.43 0.31 6.18
CA SER A 192 -1.65 1.52 5.85
C SER A 192 -0.19 1.19 5.50
N LEU A 193 0.40 0.21 6.19
CA LEU A 193 1.77 -0.25 5.91
C LEU A 193 1.88 -0.94 4.55
N VAL A 194 0.95 -1.84 4.23
CA VAL A 194 0.98 -2.55 2.93
C VAL A 194 0.69 -1.59 1.78
N ILE A 195 -0.20 -0.61 1.95
CA ILE A 195 -0.44 0.45 0.94
C ILE A 195 0.83 1.28 0.70
N LEU A 196 1.52 1.72 1.76
CA LEU A 196 2.77 2.46 1.63
C LEU A 196 3.86 1.65 0.95
N LEU A 197 3.98 0.35 1.30
CA LEU A 197 4.93 -0.56 0.65
C LEU A 197 4.60 -0.71 -0.84
N ALA A 198 3.34 -0.92 -1.17
CA ALA A 198 2.89 -1.11 -2.54
C ALA A 198 3.12 0.16 -3.40
N VAL A 199 2.82 1.34 -2.84
CA VAL A 199 3.12 2.63 -3.48
C VAL A 199 4.63 2.84 -3.62
N ALA A 200 5.44 2.45 -2.64
CA ALA A 200 6.89 2.53 -2.75
C ALA A 200 7.43 1.63 -3.87
N LEU A 201 6.94 0.40 -3.97
CA LEU A 201 7.27 -0.51 -5.08
C LEU A 201 6.78 0.00 -6.43
N LEU A 202 5.72 0.80 -6.44
CA LEU A 202 5.22 1.43 -7.66
C LEU A 202 6.10 2.60 -8.11
N VAL A 203 6.58 3.44 -7.19
CA VAL A 203 7.25 4.71 -7.53
C VAL A 203 8.77 4.60 -7.59
N LEU A 204 9.39 3.93 -6.62
CA LEU A 204 10.85 3.88 -6.49
C LEU A 204 11.57 3.31 -7.74
N PRO A 205 11.05 2.27 -8.41
CA PRO A 205 11.70 1.73 -9.61
C PRO A 205 11.68 2.71 -10.79
N PHE A 206 10.69 3.61 -10.84
CA PHE A 206 10.61 4.63 -11.89
C PHE A 206 11.47 5.84 -11.63
N LEU A 207 11.87 6.14 -10.38
CA LEU A 207 12.65 7.35 -10.08
C LEU A 207 13.91 7.47 -10.96
N PRO A 208 14.75 6.43 -11.14
CA PRO A 208 15.89 6.48 -12.05
C PRO A 208 15.48 6.61 -13.53
N ALA A 209 14.34 6.03 -13.90
CA ALA A 209 13.84 5.98 -15.28
C ALA A 209 13.05 7.24 -15.70
N THR A 210 12.66 8.10 -14.76
CA THR A 210 11.85 9.31 -15.03
C THR A 210 12.55 10.35 -15.88
N ASN A 211 13.86 10.24 -16.13
CA ASN A 211 14.64 11.23 -16.87
C ASN A 211 14.66 12.64 -16.22
N ILE A 212 14.11 12.81 -15.01
CA ILE A 212 14.07 14.09 -14.28
C ILE A 212 15.40 14.37 -13.58
N LEU A 213 16.00 13.36 -12.95
CA LEU A 213 17.27 13.50 -12.20
C LEU A 213 18.48 13.33 -13.12
N PHE A 214 18.44 12.33 -14.00
CA PHE A 214 19.47 12.05 -14.99
C PHE A 214 18.80 11.57 -16.27
N TYR A 215 19.29 12.00 -17.43
CA TYR A 215 18.80 11.49 -18.70
C TYR A 215 19.29 10.07 -18.93
N VAL A 216 18.34 9.18 -19.21
CA VAL A 216 18.54 7.80 -19.58
C VAL A 216 18.26 7.65 -21.07
N GLY A 217 18.94 6.71 -21.72
CA GLY A 217 18.83 6.49 -23.16
C GLY A 217 17.42 6.14 -23.65
N PHE A 218 16.55 5.56 -22.83
CA PHE A 218 15.18 5.20 -23.27
C PHE A 218 14.13 6.16 -22.69
N VAL A 219 13.06 6.37 -23.45
CA VAL A 219 11.88 7.14 -23.01
C VAL A 219 10.94 6.25 -22.19
N VAL A 220 10.54 5.10 -22.74
CA VAL A 220 9.69 4.10 -22.06
C VAL A 220 10.30 2.72 -22.29
N ALA A 221 10.22 1.86 -21.28
CA ALA A 221 10.63 0.47 -21.43
C ALA A 221 9.77 -0.45 -20.56
N GLU A 222 9.19 -1.45 -21.19
CA GLU A 222 8.25 -2.38 -20.56
C GLU A 222 8.90 -3.18 -19.42
N ARG A 223 10.20 -3.49 -19.52
CA ARG A 223 10.98 -4.16 -18.46
C ARG A 223 11.00 -3.41 -17.12
N ILE A 224 10.70 -2.11 -17.13
CA ILE A 224 10.65 -1.29 -15.90
C ILE A 224 9.34 -1.52 -15.15
N LEU A 225 8.33 -2.07 -15.83
CA LEU A 225 7.01 -2.35 -15.28
C LEU A 225 6.98 -3.60 -14.38
N TYR A 226 8.00 -4.46 -14.42
CA TYR A 226 8.03 -5.69 -13.60
C TYR A 226 7.96 -5.40 -12.10
N LEU A 227 8.79 -4.50 -11.57
CA LEU A 227 8.78 -4.20 -10.14
C LEU A 227 7.53 -3.42 -9.69
N PRO A 228 7.07 -2.39 -10.44
CA PRO A 228 5.78 -1.74 -10.21
C PRO A 228 4.56 -2.67 -10.28
N SER A 229 4.59 -3.72 -11.10
CA SER A 229 3.51 -4.72 -11.16
C SER A 229 3.29 -5.41 -9.82
N VAL A 230 4.35 -5.68 -9.07
CA VAL A 230 4.26 -6.24 -7.71
C VAL A 230 3.51 -5.29 -6.78
N GLY A 231 3.76 -3.99 -6.91
CA GLY A 231 3.02 -2.95 -6.18
C GLY A 231 1.52 -2.97 -6.50
N ILE A 232 1.15 -3.05 -7.78
CA ILE A 232 -0.27 -3.13 -8.18
C ILE A 232 -0.93 -4.42 -7.68
N CYS A 233 -0.24 -5.57 -7.78
CA CYS A 233 -0.76 -6.85 -7.27
C CYS A 233 -1.07 -6.79 -5.76
N LEU A 234 -0.22 -6.12 -4.97
CA LEU A 234 -0.46 -5.92 -3.54
C LEU A 234 -1.68 -5.02 -3.29
N LEU A 235 -1.84 -3.93 -4.04
CA LEU A 235 -3.02 -3.05 -3.92
C LEU A 235 -4.31 -3.77 -4.35
N ALA A 236 -4.26 -4.56 -5.42
CA ALA A 236 -5.38 -5.35 -5.92
C ALA A 236 -5.80 -6.43 -4.93
N GLY A 237 -4.85 -7.13 -4.31
CA GLY A 237 -5.14 -8.11 -3.26
C GLY A 237 -5.75 -7.48 -2.02
N LEU A 238 -5.23 -6.33 -1.58
CA LEU A 238 -5.80 -5.57 -0.46
C LEU A 238 -7.22 -5.07 -0.75
N SER A 239 -7.46 -4.52 -1.95
CA SER A 239 -8.77 -4.00 -2.33
C SER A 239 -9.79 -5.12 -2.45
N ALA A 240 -9.42 -6.26 -3.06
CA ALA A 240 -10.25 -7.45 -3.11
C ALA A 240 -10.58 -7.95 -1.69
N GLY A 241 -9.58 -8.08 -0.81
CA GLY A 241 -9.78 -8.47 0.59
C GLY A 241 -10.75 -7.53 1.32
N HIS A 242 -10.55 -6.21 1.18
CA HIS A 242 -11.42 -5.22 1.81
C HIS A 242 -12.88 -5.29 1.30
N ILE A 243 -13.08 -5.60 0.02
CA ILE A 243 -14.42 -5.77 -0.57
C ILE A 243 -15.05 -7.09 -0.10
N LEU A 244 -14.27 -8.17 0.03
CA LEU A 244 -14.75 -9.50 0.44
C LEU A 244 -15.07 -9.58 1.94
N ASP A 245 -14.34 -8.83 2.76
CA ASP A 245 -14.50 -8.74 4.21
C ASP A 245 -15.37 -7.57 4.65
N ALA A 246 -15.81 -6.71 3.72
CA ALA A 246 -16.70 -5.60 4.02
C ALA A 246 -17.95 -6.13 4.76
N PRO A 247 -18.16 -5.71 6.03
CA PRO A 247 -19.37 -6.10 6.75
C PRO A 247 -20.58 -5.57 5.98
N ALA A 248 -21.61 -6.42 5.83
CA ALA A 248 -22.85 -6.02 5.17
C ALA A 248 -23.33 -4.68 5.75
N PRO A 249 -23.78 -3.72 4.91
CA PRO A 249 -24.15 -2.39 5.37
C PRO A 249 -25.13 -2.54 6.53
N VAL A 250 -24.72 -2.05 7.70
CA VAL A 250 -25.57 -1.97 8.88
C VAL A 250 -26.75 -1.12 8.44
N ALA A 251 -27.92 -1.76 8.34
CA ALA A 251 -29.13 -1.05 7.94
C ALA A 251 -29.26 0.18 8.82
N ALA A 252 -29.48 1.34 8.21
CA ALA A 252 -29.79 2.58 8.91
C ALA A 252 -30.83 2.31 10.01
N PRO A 253 -30.81 3.03 11.13
CA PRO A 253 -31.76 2.84 12.22
C PRO A 253 -33.16 3.26 11.77
N THR A 254 -33.80 2.41 10.97
CA THR A 254 -35.23 2.47 10.72
C THR A 254 -35.92 1.85 11.92
N THR A 255 -36.91 2.55 12.45
CA THR A 255 -37.74 2.23 13.63
C THR A 255 -38.52 0.91 13.54
N VAL A 256 -38.31 0.11 12.49
CA VAL A 256 -38.95 -1.18 12.27
C VAL A 256 -37.88 -2.28 12.23
N PRO A 257 -37.85 -3.22 13.18
CA PRO A 257 -36.90 -4.31 13.20
C PRO A 257 -37.25 -5.31 12.09
N ARG A 258 -36.71 -5.11 10.90
CA ARG A 258 -36.88 -6.05 9.79
C ARG A 258 -36.01 -7.29 10.07
N LYS A 259 -36.62 -8.38 10.55
CA LYS A 259 -36.00 -9.72 10.68
C LYS A 259 -35.60 -10.25 9.29
N ARG A 260 -34.54 -9.72 8.67
CA ARG A 260 -33.85 -10.43 7.59
C ARG A 260 -33.16 -11.64 8.21
N SER A 261 -33.60 -12.84 7.83
CA SER A 261 -33.06 -14.10 8.33
C SER A 261 -31.53 -14.11 8.17
N ALA A 262 -30.80 -14.69 9.13
CA ALA A 262 -29.35 -14.82 9.03
C ALA A 262 -28.93 -15.50 7.70
N ALA A 263 -29.78 -16.41 7.19
CA ALA A 263 -29.65 -17.05 5.89
C ALA A 263 -29.64 -16.07 4.69
N SER A 264 -30.45 -15.01 4.69
CA SER A 264 -30.44 -14.03 3.59
C SER A 264 -29.17 -13.18 3.58
N ARG A 265 -28.55 -12.95 4.75
CA ARG A 265 -27.28 -12.21 4.88
C ARG A 265 -26.10 -13.04 4.37
N LEU A 266 -26.05 -14.32 4.73
CA LEU A 266 -25.03 -15.26 4.23
C LEU A 266 -25.09 -15.42 2.71
N ARG A 267 -26.29 -15.54 2.13
CA ARG A 267 -26.47 -15.58 0.66
C ARG A 267 -26.01 -14.30 -0.03
N GLY A 268 -26.26 -13.13 0.57
CA GLY A 268 -25.79 -11.85 0.04
C GLY A 268 -24.25 -11.75 0.02
N GLN A 269 -23.60 -12.12 1.11
CA GLN A 269 -22.15 -12.16 1.21
C GLN A 269 -21.54 -13.19 0.25
N GLN A 270 -22.14 -14.37 0.12
CA GLN A 270 -21.71 -15.39 -0.83
C GLN A 270 -21.86 -14.93 -2.29
N ARG A 271 -22.94 -14.24 -2.64
CA ARG A 271 -23.12 -13.65 -3.97
C ARG A 271 -22.07 -12.57 -4.25
N GLN A 272 -21.79 -11.70 -3.29
CA GLN A 272 -20.74 -10.67 -3.42
C GLN A 272 -19.36 -11.32 -3.64
N ARG A 273 -19.02 -12.34 -2.84
CA ARG A 273 -17.78 -13.11 -3.02
C ARG A 273 -17.70 -13.73 -4.40
N MET A 274 -18.77 -14.39 -4.85
CA MET A 274 -18.85 -14.99 -6.18
C MET A 274 -18.67 -13.92 -7.28
N THR A 275 -19.33 -12.77 -7.17
CA THR A 275 -19.19 -11.67 -8.15
C THR A 275 -17.75 -11.16 -8.23
N VAL A 276 -17.10 -10.92 -7.10
CA VAL A 276 -15.70 -10.44 -7.07
C VAL A 276 -14.75 -11.49 -7.64
N THR A 277 -14.92 -12.76 -7.26
CA THR A 277 -14.10 -13.87 -7.79
C THR A 277 -14.28 -14.02 -9.31
N VAL A 278 -15.53 -14.02 -9.80
CA VAL A 278 -15.82 -14.10 -11.23
C VAL A 278 -15.21 -12.91 -11.98
N PHE A 279 -15.33 -11.70 -11.44
CA PHE A 279 -14.71 -10.51 -12.04
C PHE A 279 -13.19 -10.65 -12.17
N ILE A 280 -12.51 -11.07 -11.10
CA ILE A 280 -11.05 -11.31 -11.13
C ILE A 280 -10.70 -12.40 -12.15
N CYS A 281 -11.43 -13.51 -12.18
CA CYS A 281 -11.22 -14.58 -13.14
C CYS A 281 -11.38 -14.09 -14.59
N VAL A 282 -12.43 -13.31 -14.89
CA VAL A 282 -12.65 -12.75 -16.22
C VAL A 282 -11.50 -11.82 -16.63
N VAL A 283 -11.08 -10.92 -15.75
CA VAL A 283 -9.92 -10.05 -16.01
C VAL A 283 -8.68 -10.89 -16.29
N LEU A 284 -8.34 -11.86 -15.43
CA LEU A 284 -7.18 -12.72 -15.64
C LEU A 284 -7.27 -13.50 -16.97
N SER A 285 -8.43 -14.06 -17.31
CA SER A 285 -8.64 -14.77 -18.58
C SER A 285 -8.43 -13.86 -19.79
N VAL A 286 -8.93 -12.62 -19.75
CA VAL A 286 -8.72 -11.64 -20.84
C VAL A 286 -7.24 -11.29 -21.00
N PHE A 287 -6.53 -11.06 -19.89
CA PHE A 287 -5.10 -10.76 -19.94
C PHE A 287 -4.27 -11.97 -20.40
N CYS A 288 -4.60 -13.18 -19.95
CA CYS A 288 -3.97 -14.41 -20.45
C CYS A 288 -4.17 -14.57 -21.96
N LEU A 289 -5.40 -14.35 -22.46
CA LEU A 289 -5.68 -14.39 -23.90
C LEU A 289 -4.87 -13.35 -24.66
N ARG A 290 -4.79 -12.11 -24.14
CA ARG A 290 -3.94 -11.06 -24.74
C ARG A 290 -2.47 -11.45 -24.77
N THR A 291 -1.94 -12.07 -23.73
CA THR A 291 -0.56 -12.58 -23.72
C THR A 291 -0.35 -13.64 -24.79
N VAL A 292 -1.29 -14.58 -24.93
CA VAL A 292 -1.19 -15.62 -25.98
C VAL A 292 -1.23 -14.98 -27.37
N ILE A 293 -2.10 -14.01 -27.61
CA ILE A 293 -2.15 -13.27 -28.89
C ILE A 293 -0.83 -12.53 -29.13
N ARG A 294 -0.31 -11.82 -28.13
CA ARG A 294 0.93 -11.04 -28.21
C ARG A 294 2.16 -11.91 -28.42
N ASN A 295 2.16 -13.17 -27.99
CA ASN A 295 3.26 -14.09 -28.25
C ASN A 295 3.45 -14.37 -29.76
N PHE A 296 2.41 -14.24 -30.58
CA PHE A 296 2.55 -14.39 -32.03
C PHE A 296 3.40 -13.28 -32.66
N ASP A 297 3.48 -12.10 -32.03
CA ASP A 297 4.32 -11.00 -32.52
C ASP A 297 5.82 -11.34 -32.43
N TRP A 298 6.19 -12.34 -31.62
CA TRP A 298 7.57 -12.81 -31.45
C TRP A 298 7.91 -14.01 -32.33
N HIS A 299 6.99 -14.46 -33.19
CA HIS A 299 7.20 -15.66 -34.01
C HIS A 299 8.25 -15.45 -35.10
N ASP A 300 8.19 -14.31 -35.79
CA ASP A 300 9.09 -13.94 -36.89
C ASP A 300 9.48 -12.45 -36.80
N GLU A 301 10.62 -12.07 -37.39
CA GLU A 301 11.10 -10.69 -37.41
C GLU A 301 10.08 -9.74 -38.05
N GLU A 302 9.42 -10.16 -39.14
CA GLU A 302 8.41 -9.36 -39.80
C GLU A 302 7.23 -9.04 -38.88
N SER A 303 6.71 -10.03 -38.16
CA SER A 303 5.62 -9.86 -37.19
C SER A 303 6.03 -8.90 -36.06
N LEU A 304 7.27 -9.01 -35.60
CA LEU A 304 7.81 -8.14 -34.55
C LEU A 304 7.86 -6.67 -35.02
N TYR A 305 8.41 -6.41 -36.21
CA TYR A 305 8.47 -5.05 -36.75
C TYR A 305 7.10 -4.48 -37.10
N ARG A 306 6.20 -5.30 -37.67
CA ARG A 306 4.81 -4.90 -37.96
C ARG A 306 4.08 -4.47 -36.69
N SER A 307 4.31 -5.14 -35.56
CA SER A 307 3.68 -4.79 -34.28
C SER A 307 4.06 -3.39 -33.75
N ALA A 308 5.18 -2.80 -34.21
CA ALA A 308 5.65 -1.48 -33.77
C ALA A 308 5.29 -0.34 -34.73
N ILE A 309 4.74 -0.64 -35.92
CA ILE A 309 4.44 0.38 -36.94
C ILE A 309 3.47 1.43 -36.40
N ASP A 310 2.48 1.02 -35.62
CA ASP A 310 1.46 1.91 -35.04
C ASP A 310 2.01 2.87 -33.97
N VAL A 311 3.18 2.57 -33.41
CA VAL A 311 3.82 3.35 -32.34
C VAL A 311 4.92 4.27 -32.88
N ILE A 312 5.60 3.84 -33.94
CA ILE A 312 6.70 4.58 -34.56
C ILE A 312 6.14 5.68 -35.48
N PRO A 313 6.67 6.92 -35.41
CA PRO A 313 6.18 8.02 -36.25
C PRO A 313 6.33 7.72 -37.76
N PRO A 314 5.40 8.21 -38.61
CA PRO A 314 5.37 7.88 -40.04
C PRO A 314 6.66 8.15 -40.82
N LYS A 315 7.45 9.14 -40.39
CA LYS A 315 8.72 9.50 -41.04
C LYS A 315 9.77 8.38 -40.92
N GLU A 316 9.69 7.57 -39.88
CA GLU A 316 10.68 6.52 -39.57
C GLU A 316 10.16 5.11 -39.89
N GLN A 317 8.86 4.96 -40.19
CA GLN A 317 8.26 3.72 -40.72
C GLN A 317 8.91 3.27 -42.03
N THR A 318 9.38 4.21 -42.86
CA THR A 318 10.08 3.91 -44.13
C THR A 318 11.35 3.07 -43.92
N LEU A 319 12.03 3.25 -42.78
CA LEU A 319 13.25 2.51 -42.45
C LEU A 319 12.91 1.06 -42.10
N ASN A 320 11.89 0.83 -41.26
CA ASN A 320 11.41 -0.52 -40.95
C ASN A 320 10.84 -1.23 -42.18
N CYS A 321 10.05 -0.54 -43.00
CA CYS A 321 9.56 -1.09 -44.27
C CYS A 321 10.68 -1.42 -45.26
N SER A 322 11.82 -0.73 -45.20
CA SER A 322 12.99 -1.03 -46.04
C SER A 322 13.79 -2.24 -45.54
N ILE A 323 13.76 -2.55 -44.24
CA ILE A 323 14.30 -3.78 -43.66
C ILE A 323 13.43 -4.97 -44.07
N LEU A 324 12.11 -4.82 -44.00
CA LEU A 324 11.13 -5.85 -44.39
C LEU A 324 11.08 -6.17 -45.89
N ARG A 325 11.72 -5.36 -46.74
CA ARG A 325 11.72 -5.52 -48.21
C ARG A 325 13.05 -6.07 -48.74
N LYS A 326 13.99 -6.43 -47.86
CA LYS A 326 15.31 -6.97 -48.24
C LYS A 326 15.34 -8.50 -48.36
N ASP A 327 14.25 -9.17 -48.02
CA ASP A 327 14.03 -10.61 -48.21
C ASP A 327 12.93 -10.84 -49.27
#